data_AF-A0A2E7HRN7-F1
#
_entry.id   AF-A0A2E7HRN7-F1
#
_cell.length_a   1.000
_cell.length_b   1.000
_cell.length_c   1.000
_cell.angle_alpha   90.00
_cell.angle_beta   90.00
_cell.angle_gamma   90.00
#
_symmetry.space_group_name_H-M   'P 1'
#
loop_
_entity.id
_entity.type
_entity.pdbx_description
1 polymer ?
#
loop_
_entity_poly.entity_id
_entity_poly.type
_entity_poly.pdbx_seq_one_letter_code
_entity_poly.pdbx_strand_id
1 'polypeptide(L)'
;MNVFLFLLAGATVGILGLLYFGKISKRKISDLRDEKIRLQKEKEIIVEFMHNLAVAIGEGVARKDLYHRIVHTAVMTTGAMSACVYEKLENGKLRGIATEGLFPPQRRMKESLGDEASTRASFLEKILSSEILEEEEGIVGEVAKTGKPVFVGNAQSDPRIVKHPDPALAVRSMVYSPLIHDDSILGVLVVANPSSGLTFSEMDLSLVNSLAEQAALAIKNSDAMNLRLEKSRMDSDLGLAKEVQELFLAQKSPESKGLEADAQYLPSSQVGGDFYDFYKLSPTKFGVCIADVSGKGVPASLLMALCQTNLRHYVNKTRSPATVLKKLNLDLEKRIREDMFITLFLAIIDTQTNTATYARAGHEPALLAKQGEDDEISIEKLHGNGMALGMVPADFFDETIEDKVIPFEKGNVMVLFTDGVTEAENEEREEFGQARLCKRLASRILLKPNEFNRRLLSDLDEYSSASYERDDVTIVTLKRV
;
A
#
# COMPACT_ATOMS: atom_id res chain seq x y z
N MET A 1 -75.07 50.59 -35.04
CA MET A 1 -73.97 51.27 -34.32
C MET A 1 -73.38 50.43 -33.18
N ASN A 2 -74.15 49.59 -32.46
CA ASN A 2 -73.64 48.83 -31.30
C ASN A 2 -72.69 47.65 -31.62
N VAL A 3 -72.88 46.92 -32.73
CA VAL A 3 -72.04 45.73 -33.03
C VAL A 3 -70.58 46.09 -33.32
N PHE A 4 -70.33 47.23 -33.96
CA PHE A 4 -68.98 47.71 -34.28
C PHE A 4 -68.22 48.10 -33.00
N LEU A 5 -68.91 48.62 -31.98
CA LEU A 5 -68.33 48.99 -30.70
C LEU A 5 -67.86 47.76 -29.90
N PHE A 6 -68.64 46.66 -29.93
CA PHE A 6 -68.28 45.39 -29.28
C PHE A 6 -67.09 44.70 -29.96
N LEU A 7 -67.00 44.76 -31.30
CA LEU A 7 -65.84 44.27 -32.04
C LEU A 7 -64.57 45.06 -31.71
N LEU A 8 -64.67 46.39 -31.61
CA LEU A 8 -63.54 47.25 -31.20
C LEU A 8 -63.12 46.99 -29.75
N ALA A 9 -64.07 46.77 -28.84
CA ALA A 9 -63.79 46.39 -27.45
C ALA A 9 -63.11 45.02 -27.35
N GLY A 10 -63.57 44.01 -28.11
CA GLY A 10 -62.93 42.70 -28.16
C GLY A 10 -61.52 42.73 -28.73
N ALA A 11 -61.30 43.51 -29.80
CA ALA A 11 -59.98 43.69 -30.40
C ALA A 11 -59.00 44.40 -29.45
N THR A 12 -59.46 45.44 -28.74
CA THR A 12 -58.63 46.16 -27.76
C THR A 12 -58.27 45.28 -26.56
N VAL A 13 -59.20 44.48 -26.04
CA VAL A 13 -58.93 43.50 -24.97
C VAL A 13 -57.96 42.40 -25.44
N GLY A 14 -58.11 41.90 -26.67
CA GLY A 14 -57.19 40.92 -27.25
C GLY A 14 -55.76 41.46 -27.43
N ILE A 15 -55.63 42.71 -27.90
CA ILE A 15 -54.34 43.40 -28.02
C ILE A 15 -53.71 43.64 -26.64
N LEU A 16 -54.49 44.08 -25.65
CA LEU A 16 -54.02 44.26 -24.28
C LEU A 16 -53.58 42.94 -23.65
N GLY A 17 -54.31 41.84 -23.88
CA GLY A 17 -53.96 40.49 -23.45
C GLY A 17 -52.64 40.01 -24.06
N LEU A 18 -52.45 40.18 -25.37
CA LEU A 18 -51.20 39.84 -26.06
C LEU A 18 -50.01 40.67 -25.59
N LEU A 19 -50.21 41.98 -25.34
CA LEU A 19 -49.16 42.85 -24.80
C LEU A 19 -48.80 42.47 -23.36
N TYR A 20 -49.79 42.13 -22.53
CA TYR A 20 -49.58 41.68 -21.16
C TYR A 20 -48.83 40.34 -21.12
N PHE A 21 -49.27 39.35 -21.90
CA PHE A 21 -48.61 38.05 -22.00
C PHE A 21 -47.20 38.18 -22.60
N GLY A 22 -47.02 39.01 -23.62
CA GLY A 22 -45.72 39.32 -24.20
C GLY A 22 -44.77 39.99 -23.20
N LYS A 23 -45.27 40.86 -22.33
CA LYS A 23 -44.47 41.50 -21.27
C LYS A 23 -44.03 40.51 -20.20
N ILE A 24 -44.91 39.59 -19.79
CA ILE A 24 -44.59 38.51 -18.85
C ILE A 24 -43.54 37.56 -19.45
N SER A 25 -43.75 37.10 -20.69
CA SER A 25 -42.81 36.22 -21.38
C SER A 25 -41.45 36.89 -21.57
N LYS A 26 -41.40 38.18 -21.93
CA LYS A 26 -40.14 38.93 -22.03
C LYS A 26 -39.40 39.05 -20.69
N ARG A 27 -40.12 39.27 -19.58
CA ARG A 27 -39.54 39.28 -18.23
C ARG A 27 -38.95 37.92 -17.89
N LYS A 28 -39.72 36.83 -18.05
CA LYS A 28 -39.26 35.47 -17.78
C LYS A 28 -38.05 35.06 -18.62
N ILE A 29 -38.01 35.46 -19.90
CA ILE A 29 -36.84 35.24 -20.77
C ILE A 29 -35.62 36.06 -20.31
N SER A 30 -35.83 37.28 -19.81
CA SER A 30 -34.75 38.10 -19.24
C SER A 30 -34.19 37.45 -17.96
N ASP A 31 -35.07 37.03 -17.05
CA ASP A 31 -34.68 36.40 -15.78
C ASP A 31 -33.89 35.10 -16.03
N LEU A 32 -34.37 34.24 -16.94
CA LEU A 32 -33.66 33.02 -17.34
C LEU A 32 -32.32 33.30 -18.03
N ARG A 33 -32.22 34.41 -18.78
CA ARG A 33 -30.97 34.81 -19.42
C ARG A 33 -29.96 35.28 -18.39
N ASP A 34 -30.39 36.06 -17.40
CA ASP A 34 -29.55 36.53 -16.30
C ASP A 34 -29.09 35.34 -15.43
N GLU A 35 -29.98 34.39 -15.14
CA GLU A 35 -29.65 33.14 -14.45
C GLU A 35 -28.62 32.31 -15.23
N LYS A 36 -28.80 32.15 -16.54
CA LYS A 36 -27.84 31.44 -17.40
C LYS A 36 -26.46 32.10 -17.38
N ILE A 37 -26.39 33.43 -17.50
CA ILE A 37 -25.12 34.16 -17.46
C ILE A 37 -24.44 33.97 -16.10
N ARG A 38 -25.21 33.96 -15.00
CA ARG A 38 -24.71 33.74 -13.64
C ARG A 38 -24.11 32.33 -13.48
N LEU A 39 -24.86 31.29 -13.87
CA LEU A 39 -24.38 29.90 -13.82
C LEU A 39 -23.13 29.70 -14.67
N GLN A 40 -23.05 30.38 -15.81
CA GLN A 40 -21.88 30.31 -16.68
C GLN A 40 -20.64 30.95 -16.03
N LYS A 41 -20.81 32.07 -15.33
CA LYS A 41 -19.73 32.72 -14.56
C LYS A 41 -19.28 31.86 -13.38
N GLU A 42 -20.22 31.29 -12.62
CA GLU A 42 -19.91 30.35 -11.53
C GLU A 42 -19.13 29.13 -12.04
N LYS A 43 -19.54 28.58 -13.19
CA LYS A 43 -18.80 27.48 -13.83
C LYS A 43 -17.38 27.87 -14.22
N GLU A 44 -17.17 29.03 -14.86
CA GLU A 44 -15.84 29.50 -15.25
C GLU A 44 -14.91 29.64 -14.02
N ILE A 45 -15.44 30.20 -12.95
CA ILE A 45 -14.76 30.33 -11.66
C ILE A 45 -14.32 28.97 -11.10
N ILE A 46 -15.23 27.99 -11.06
CA ILE A 46 -14.94 26.66 -10.52
C ILE A 46 -13.89 25.95 -11.39
N VAL A 47 -13.96 26.11 -12.71
CA VAL A 47 -12.96 25.53 -13.63
C VAL A 47 -11.58 26.13 -13.40
N GLU A 48 -11.47 27.44 -13.21
CA GLU A 48 -10.20 28.10 -12.89
C GLU A 48 -9.65 27.62 -11.54
N PHE A 49 -10.52 27.50 -10.52
CA PHE A 49 -10.16 26.95 -9.22
C PHE A 49 -9.62 25.51 -9.33
N MET A 50 -10.35 24.64 -10.05
CA MET A 50 -9.92 23.27 -10.32
C MET A 50 -8.57 23.22 -11.05
N HIS A 51 -8.36 24.09 -12.03
CA HIS A 51 -7.10 24.15 -12.77
C HIS A 51 -5.92 24.49 -11.84
N ASN A 52 -6.08 25.49 -10.97
CA ASN A 52 -5.05 25.90 -10.02
C ASN A 52 -4.71 24.80 -9.01
N LEU A 53 -5.72 24.07 -8.52
CA LEU A 53 -5.52 22.91 -7.63
C LEU A 53 -4.87 21.74 -8.35
N ALA A 54 -5.27 21.45 -9.59
CA ALA A 54 -4.67 20.37 -10.39
C ALA A 54 -3.19 20.64 -10.67
N VAL A 55 -2.82 21.88 -11.00
CA VAL A 55 -1.42 22.29 -11.17
C VAL A 55 -0.63 22.10 -9.87
N ALA A 56 -1.19 22.52 -8.73
CA ALA A 56 -0.54 22.35 -7.42
C ALA A 56 -0.31 20.86 -7.06
N ILE A 57 -1.27 19.98 -7.37
CA ILE A 57 -1.10 18.54 -7.17
C ILE A 57 -0.03 17.98 -8.12
N GLY A 58 -0.05 18.38 -9.39
CA GLY A 58 0.93 17.94 -10.40
C GLY A 58 2.36 18.36 -10.09
N GLU A 59 2.54 19.53 -9.44
CA GLU A 59 3.83 20.02 -8.94
C GLU A 59 4.32 19.27 -7.68
N GLY A 60 3.51 18.38 -7.10
CA GLY A 60 3.87 17.62 -5.90
C GLY A 60 3.99 18.50 -4.65
N VAL A 61 3.20 19.57 -4.58
CA VAL A 61 3.30 20.57 -3.52
C VAL A 61 2.89 19.94 -2.17
N ALA A 62 3.56 20.33 -1.09
CA ALA A 62 3.24 19.87 0.26
C ALA A 62 1.78 20.22 0.64
N ARG A 63 1.19 19.35 1.46
CA ARG A 63 -0.21 19.44 1.92
C ARG A 63 -0.57 20.81 2.50
N LYS A 64 0.34 21.41 3.27
CA LYS A 64 0.16 22.75 3.85
C LYS A 64 -0.03 23.83 2.78
N ASP A 65 0.80 23.81 1.75
CA ASP A 65 0.75 24.82 0.69
C ASP A 65 -0.48 24.61 -0.21
N LEU A 66 -0.95 23.37 -0.39
CA LEU A 66 -2.23 23.08 -1.04
C LEU A 66 -3.38 23.78 -0.30
N TYR A 67 -3.40 23.70 1.03
CA TYR A 67 -4.38 24.43 1.86
C TYR A 67 -4.26 25.96 1.71
N HIS A 68 -3.05 26.52 1.66
CA HIS A 68 -2.87 27.95 1.39
C HIS A 68 -3.39 28.34 0.01
N ARG A 69 -3.18 27.52 -1.03
CA ARG A 69 -3.74 27.76 -2.37
C ARG A 69 -5.26 27.67 -2.39
N ILE A 70 -5.86 26.74 -1.64
CA ILE A 70 -7.32 26.65 -1.47
C ILE A 70 -7.86 27.95 -0.87
N VAL A 71 -7.27 28.40 0.25
CA VAL A 71 -7.68 29.63 0.95
C VAL A 71 -7.52 30.85 0.05
N HIS A 72 -6.36 31.00 -0.59
CA HIS A 72 -6.08 32.11 -1.49
C HIS A 72 -7.06 32.18 -2.65
N THR A 73 -7.28 31.05 -3.31
CA THR A 73 -8.19 31.03 -4.45
C THR A 73 -9.63 31.25 -3.99
N ALA A 74 -10.03 30.75 -2.82
CA ALA A 74 -11.34 31.04 -2.23
C ALA A 74 -11.54 32.54 -1.99
N VAL A 75 -10.54 33.24 -1.45
CA VAL A 75 -10.57 34.71 -1.25
C VAL A 75 -10.71 35.43 -2.59
N MET A 76 -9.85 35.11 -3.56
CA MET A 76 -9.82 35.77 -4.87
C MET A 76 -11.11 35.56 -5.66
N THR A 77 -11.67 34.35 -5.58
CA THR A 77 -12.88 33.97 -6.30
C THR A 77 -14.16 34.55 -5.69
N THR A 78 -14.29 34.48 -4.36
CA THR A 78 -15.51 34.90 -3.65
C THR A 78 -15.52 36.40 -3.37
N GLY A 79 -14.38 37.08 -3.53
CA GLY A 79 -14.20 38.47 -3.15
C GLY A 79 -14.27 38.68 -1.64
N ALA A 80 -14.04 37.64 -0.83
CA ALA A 80 -13.92 37.76 0.61
C ALA A 80 -12.69 38.60 1.00
N MET A 81 -12.69 39.18 2.20
CA MET A 81 -11.53 39.91 2.73
C MET A 81 -10.56 38.97 3.43
N SER A 82 -11.04 37.81 3.89
CA SER A 82 -10.24 36.82 4.59
C SER A 82 -10.91 35.45 4.52
N ALA A 83 -10.11 34.40 4.66
CA ALA A 83 -10.59 33.03 4.73
C ALA A 83 -9.67 32.16 5.59
N CYS A 84 -10.20 31.06 6.09
CA CYS A 84 -9.47 30.05 6.85
C CYS A 84 -10.00 28.66 6.48
N VAL A 85 -9.10 27.68 6.41
CA VAL A 85 -9.46 26.26 6.35
C VAL A 85 -9.14 25.62 7.69
N TYR A 86 -10.15 24.96 8.26
CA TYR A 86 -10.01 24.08 9.41
C TYR A 86 -9.97 22.63 8.94
N GLU A 87 -8.90 21.91 9.24
CA GLU A 87 -8.79 20.48 8.97
C GLU A 87 -9.34 19.66 10.15
N LYS A 88 -10.11 18.62 9.86
CA LYS A 88 -10.54 17.61 10.83
C LYS A 88 -9.43 16.59 11.04
N LEU A 89 -8.95 16.50 12.28
CA LEU A 89 -7.93 15.54 12.70
C LEU A 89 -8.57 14.17 12.98
N GLU A 90 -7.76 13.11 13.03
CA GLU A 90 -8.22 11.74 13.32
C GLU A 90 -8.95 11.60 14.67
N ASN A 91 -8.61 12.46 15.64
CA ASN A 91 -9.26 12.50 16.95
C ASN A 91 -10.57 13.32 16.98
N GLY A 92 -11.08 13.73 15.81
CA GLY A 92 -12.33 14.50 15.67
C GLY A 92 -12.18 16.01 15.86
N LYS A 93 -11.04 16.49 16.38
CA LYS A 93 -10.80 17.93 16.60
C LYS A 93 -10.51 18.68 15.30
N LEU A 94 -10.70 19.99 15.32
CA LEU A 94 -10.51 20.86 14.16
C LEU A 94 -9.34 21.81 14.39
N ARG A 95 -8.43 21.91 13.42
CA ARG A 95 -7.27 22.81 13.48
C ARG A 95 -7.24 23.74 12.28
N GLY A 96 -7.04 25.04 12.52
CA GLY A 96 -6.79 25.98 11.42
C GLY A 96 -5.45 25.64 10.75
N ILE A 97 -5.45 25.27 9.48
CA ILE A 97 -4.23 24.83 8.78
C ILE A 97 -3.68 25.88 7.81
N ALA A 98 -4.56 26.72 7.27
CA ALA A 98 -4.21 27.83 6.38
C ALA A 98 -5.19 28.99 6.58
N THR A 99 -4.67 30.20 6.48
CA THR A 99 -5.44 31.45 6.62
C THR A 99 -4.92 32.50 5.65
N GLU A 100 -5.81 33.36 5.16
CA GLU A 100 -5.48 34.55 4.39
C GLU A 100 -6.27 35.76 4.89
N GLY A 101 -5.62 36.92 4.88
CA GLY A 101 -6.19 38.17 5.37
C GLY A 101 -6.29 38.22 6.90
N LEU A 102 -7.03 39.22 7.40
CA LEU A 102 -7.28 39.39 8.83
C LEU A 102 -8.48 38.53 9.27
N PHE A 103 -8.32 37.21 9.21
CA PHE A 103 -9.39 36.28 9.57
C PHE A 103 -9.65 36.30 11.10
N PRO A 104 -10.92 36.43 11.54
CA PRO A 104 -11.26 36.49 12.95
C PRO A 104 -11.10 35.10 13.64
N PRO A 105 -10.36 35.00 14.76
CA PRO A 105 -10.28 33.77 15.53
C PRO A 105 -11.64 33.32 16.09
N GLN A 106 -11.82 32.01 16.22
CA GLN A 106 -13.09 31.41 16.66
C GLN A 106 -13.19 31.33 18.18
N ARG A 107 -12.10 31.58 18.91
CA ARG A 107 -12.08 31.83 20.36
C ARG A 107 -11.69 33.26 20.68
N ARG A 108 -12.09 33.74 21.86
CA ARG A 108 -11.62 35.05 22.37
C ARG A 108 -10.11 35.00 22.59
N MET A 109 -9.38 35.92 21.97
CA MET A 109 -7.95 36.07 22.20
C MET A 109 -7.69 36.58 23.62
N LYS A 110 -6.70 35.96 24.31
CA LYS A 110 -6.23 36.41 25.62
C LYS A 110 -5.19 37.54 25.51
N GLU A 111 -4.47 37.58 24.40
CA GLU A 111 -3.46 38.60 24.09
C GLU A 111 -4.02 39.61 23.10
N SER A 112 -3.70 40.89 23.30
CA SER A 112 -4.04 41.96 22.35
C SER A 112 -3.11 41.89 21.14
N LEU A 113 -3.57 42.36 19.97
CA LEU A 113 -2.72 42.60 18.80
C LEU A 113 -1.70 43.71 19.15
N GLY A 114 -0.65 43.35 19.87
CA GLY A 114 0.43 44.24 20.29
C GLY A 114 1.54 44.38 19.24
N ASP A 115 2.41 45.37 19.43
CA ASP A 115 3.55 45.74 18.58
C ASP A 115 4.68 44.68 18.52
N GLU A 116 4.36 43.42 18.20
CA GLU A 116 5.38 42.46 17.77
C GLU A 116 5.93 42.87 16.40
N ALA A 117 7.19 42.56 16.12
CA ALA A 117 7.87 42.87 14.85
C ALA A 117 7.30 42.12 13.62
N SER A 118 6.16 41.42 13.75
CA SER A 118 5.47 40.67 12.71
C SER A 118 4.24 41.44 12.19
N THR A 119 3.81 41.17 10.97
CA THR A 119 2.58 41.79 10.43
C THR A 119 1.36 41.24 11.17
N ARG A 120 0.28 42.04 11.31
CA ARG A 120 -0.98 41.60 11.95
C ARG A 120 -1.53 40.30 11.37
N ALA A 121 -1.38 40.08 10.06
CA ALA A 121 -1.79 38.84 9.40
C ALA A 121 -0.95 37.63 9.84
N SER A 122 0.39 37.78 9.93
CA SER A 122 1.28 36.71 10.39
C SER A 122 1.05 36.34 11.85
N PHE A 123 0.73 37.33 12.70
CA PHE A 123 0.35 37.09 14.08
C PHE A 123 -0.95 36.26 14.18
N LEU A 124 -1.98 36.61 13.40
CA LEU A 124 -3.23 35.85 13.36
C LEU A 124 -3.04 34.44 12.81
N GLU A 125 -2.21 34.27 11.78
CA GLU A 125 -1.87 32.95 11.25
C GLU A 125 -1.26 32.04 12.31
N LYS A 126 -0.37 32.59 13.16
CA LYS A 126 0.24 31.85 14.28
C LYS A 126 -0.78 31.45 15.35
N ILE A 127 -1.74 32.33 15.65
CA ILE A 127 -2.84 32.02 16.58
C ILE A 127 -3.73 30.92 15.99
N LEU A 128 -4.17 31.08 14.75
CA LEU A 128 -5.10 30.15 14.09
C LEU A 128 -4.48 28.78 13.84
N SER A 129 -3.18 28.73 13.53
CA SER A 129 -2.44 27.47 13.37
C SER A 129 -2.22 26.71 14.68
N SER A 130 -2.28 27.40 15.83
CA SER A 130 -2.23 26.79 17.16
C SER A 130 -3.61 26.58 17.79
N GLU A 131 -4.67 27.11 17.19
CA GLU A 131 -6.06 26.93 17.62
C GLU A 131 -6.54 25.52 17.26
N ILE A 132 -6.92 24.75 18.29
CA ILE A 132 -7.57 23.45 18.16
C ILE A 132 -8.96 23.56 18.79
N LEU A 133 -9.98 23.44 17.96
CA LEU A 133 -11.39 23.45 18.34
C LEU A 133 -11.86 22.02 18.64
N GLU A 134 -12.67 21.87 19.67
CA GLU A 134 -13.30 20.58 19.98
C GLU A 134 -14.40 20.24 18.95
N GLU A 135 -14.77 18.96 18.87
CA GLU A 135 -15.90 18.54 18.05
C GLU A 135 -17.17 19.27 18.55
N GLU A 136 -17.92 19.90 17.63
CA GLU A 136 -19.10 20.76 17.93
C GLU A 136 -18.82 22.14 18.52
N GLU A 137 -17.57 22.55 18.65
CA GLU A 137 -17.26 23.90 19.13
C GLU A 137 -17.53 24.95 18.05
N GLY A 138 -18.48 25.84 18.34
CA GLY A 138 -18.88 26.94 17.46
C GLY A 138 -19.47 26.46 16.13
N ILE A 139 -19.59 27.38 15.17
CA ILE A 139 -20.17 27.06 13.86
C ILE A 139 -19.24 26.13 13.05
N VAL A 140 -17.92 26.27 13.22
CA VAL A 140 -16.93 25.39 12.58
C VAL A 140 -17.14 23.93 13.02
N GLY A 141 -17.31 23.69 14.33
CA GLY A 141 -17.63 22.35 14.85
C GLY A 141 -19.00 21.84 14.39
N GLU A 142 -20.02 22.69 14.37
CA GLU A 142 -21.37 22.35 13.88
C GLU A 142 -21.32 21.84 12.43
N VAL A 143 -20.63 22.56 11.55
CA VAL A 143 -20.49 22.22 10.12
C VAL A 143 -19.68 20.93 9.95
N ALA A 144 -18.58 20.78 10.70
CA ALA A 144 -17.74 19.59 10.65
C ALA A 144 -18.43 18.30 11.15
N LYS A 145 -19.47 18.43 11.99
CA LYS A 145 -20.30 17.31 12.47
C LYS A 145 -21.46 17.02 11.54
N THR A 146 -22.17 18.06 11.10
CA THR A 146 -23.42 17.90 10.35
C THR A 146 -23.20 17.71 8.85
N GLY A 147 -22.06 18.15 8.33
CA GLY A 147 -21.81 18.21 6.89
C GLY A 147 -22.72 19.19 6.15
N LYS A 148 -23.37 20.12 6.86
CA LYS A 148 -24.27 21.12 6.28
C LYS A 148 -23.61 22.50 6.30
N PRO A 149 -23.61 23.24 5.19
CA PRO A 149 -23.03 24.57 5.16
C PRO A 149 -23.90 25.55 5.98
N VAL A 150 -23.25 26.57 6.56
CA VAL A 150 -23.91 27.60 7.38
C VAL A 150 -23.57 28.98 6.82
N PHE A 151 -24.60 29.79 6.59
CA PHE A 151 -24.49 31.18 6.17
C PHE A 151 -24.92 32.13 7.29
N VAL A 152 -24.07 33.10 7.61
CA VAL A 152 -24.35 34.16 8.59
C VAL A 152 -24.42 35.50 7.87
N GLY A 153 -25.64 35.95 7.59
CA GLY A 153 -25.90 37.24 6.91
C GLY A 153 -25.68 38.46 7.79
N ASN A 154 -25.95 38.37 9.10
CA ASN A 154 -25.72 39.44 10.06
C ASN A 154 -24.97 38.94 11.29
N ALA A 155 -23.65 38.97 11.21
CA ALA A 155 -22.77 38.47 12.27
C ALA A 155 -22.76 39.36 13.54
N GLN A 156 -23.18 40.63 13.46
CA GLN A 156 -23.21 41.51 14.62
C GLN A 156 -24.29 41.12 15.63
N SER A 157 -25.41 40.57 15.15
CA SER A 157 -26.53 40.12 15.98
C SER A 157 -26.50 38.62 16.29
N ASP A 158 -25.67 37.83 15.61
CA ASP A 158 -25.61 36.38 15.83
C ASP A 158 -24.80 36.05 17.11
N PRO A 159 -25.41 35.42 18.13
CA PRO A 159 -24.73 35.11 19.38
C PRO A 159 -23.63 34.04 19.26
N ARG A 160 -23.61 33.28 18.15
CA ARG A 160 -22.59 32.25 17.88
C ARG A 160 -21.27 32.83 17.38
N ILE A 161 -21.26 34.09 16.92
CA ILE A 161 -20.05 34.76 16.43
C ILE A 161 -19.28 35.40 17.59
N VAL A 162 -17.98 35.10 17.67
CA VAL A 162 -17.10 35.73 18.65
C VAL A 162 -16.83 37.19 18.28
N LYS A 163 -17.11 38.09 19.21
CA LYS A 163 -16.86 39.53 19.06
C LYS A 163 -15.49 39.89 19.61
N HIS A 164 -14.62 40.40 18.75
CA HIS A 164 -13.28 40.87 19.10
C HIS A 164 -13.28 42.39 19.33
N PRO A 165 -12.46 42.91 20.27
CA PRO A 165 -12.36 44.35 20.51
C PRO A 165 -11.72 45.13 19.35
N ASP A 166 -10.84 44.49 18.57
CA ASP A 166 -10.18 45.12 17.42
C ASP A 166 -11.18 45.32 16.27
N PRO A 167 -11.41 46.57 15.81
CA PRO A 167 -12.29 46.85 14.66
C PRO A 167 -11.87 46.15 13.36
N ALA A 168 -10.58 45.84 13.19
CA ALA A 168 -10.08 45.13 12.01
C ALA A 168 -10.55 43.68 11.93
N LEU A 169 -10.95 43.09 13.06
CA LEU A 169 -11.53 41.74 13.16
C LEU A 169 -13.07 41.76 13.19
N ALA A 170 -13.69 42.90 12.92
CA ALA A 170 -15.14 43.03 12.93
C ALA A 170 -15.77 42.16 11.83
N VAL A 171 -16.69 41.29 12.23
CA VAL A 171 -17.40 40.38 11.33
C VAL A 171 -18.75 40.98 10.96
N ARG A 172 -19.01 41.12 9.65
CA ARG A 172 -20.29 41.51 9.06
C ARG A 172 -21.06 40.29 8.58
N SER A 173 -20.40 39.42 7.82
CA SER A 173 -21.00 38.23 7.23
C SER A 173 -19.97 37.12 7.02
N MET A 174 -20.38 35.87 7.18
CA MET A 174 -19.52 34.69 7.03
C MET A 174 -20.27 33.56 6.33
N VAL A 175 -19.50 32.74 5.61
CA VAL A 175 -19.95 31.46 5.06
C VAL A 175 -19.02 30.38 5.57
N TYR A 176 -19.61 29.30 6.07
CA TYR A 176 -18.94 28.10 6.54
C TYR A 176 -19.37 26.94 5.65
N SER A 177 -18.43 26.33 4.96
CA SER A 177 -18.72 25.23 4.05
C SER A 177 -17.88 24.01 4.38
N PRO A 178 -18.49 22.82 4.47
CA PRO A 178 -17.75 21.62 4.78
C PRO A 178 -16.90 21.19 3.58
N LEU A 179 -15.69 20.71 3.84
CA LEU A 179 -14.84 20.04 2.86
C LEU A 179 -15.24 18.56 2.85
N ILE A 180 -16.18 18.18 1.97
CA ILE A 180 -16.73 16.81 1.91
C ILE A 180 -16.32 16.14 0.60
N HIS A 181 -15.86 14.90 0.72
CA HIS A 181 -15.72 14.00 -0.42
C HIS A 181 -16.30 12.64 -0.03
N ASP A 182 -17.21 12.12 -0.87
CA ASP A 182 -18.08 10.98 -0.57
C ASP A 182 -18.79 11.18 0.79
N ASP A 183 -18.53 10.31 1.78
CA ASP A 183 -19.08 10.39 3.14
C ASP A 183 -18.07 10.92 4.18
N SER A 184 -16.90 11.41 3.74
CA SER A 184 -15.81 11.85 4.61
C SER A 184 -15.73 13.38 4.68
N ILE A 185 -15.94 13.93 5.88
CA ILE A 185 -15.73 15.36 6.17
C ILE A 185 -14.27 15.57 6.54
N LEU A 186 -13.53 16.25 5.66
CA LEU A 186 -12.11 16.56 5.82
C LEU A 186 -11.88 17.81 6.68
N GLY A 187 -12.88 18.68 6.81
CA GLY A 187 -12.71 19.98 7.42
C GLY A 187 -13.79 20.98 7.03
N VAL A 188 -13.49 22.26 7.24
CA VAL A 188 -14.41 23.38 6.96
C VAL A 188 -13.63 24.53 6.33
N LEU A 189 -14.08 25.00 5.16
CA LEU A 189 -13.67 26.25 4.55
C LEU A 189 -14.56 27.37 5.09
N VAL A 190 -13.93 28.43 5.61
CA VAL A 190 -14.62 29.58 6.16
C VAL A 190 -14.16 30.84 5.45
N VAL A 191 -15.10 31.62 4.92
CA VAL A 191 -14.82 32.93 4.32
C VAL A 191 -15.54 34.02 5.10
N ALA A 192 -14.87 35.16 5.29
CA ALA A 192 -15.38 36.26 6.10
C ALA A 192 -15.28 37.60 5.37
N ASN A 193 -16.38 38.36 5.48
CA ASN A 193 -16.59 39.71 4.97
C ASN A 193 -16.36 39.87 3.45
N PRO A 194 -17.38 40.21 2.66
CA PRO A 194 -17.17 40.66 1.29
C PRO A 194 -16.35 41.95 1.24
N SER A 195 -15.44 42.03 0.26
CA SER A 195 -14.69 43.25 -0.09
C SER A 195 -15.59 44.38 -0.58
N SER A 196 -16.78 44.05 -1.10
CA SER A 196 -17.81 45.02 -1.52
C SER A 196 -18.39 45.85 -0.37
N GLY A 197 -18.17 45.44 0.88
CA GLY A 197 -18.75 46.08 2.07
C GLY A 197 -20.19 45.64 2.39
N LEU A 198 -20.82 44.84 1.53
CA LEU A 198 -22.14 44.25 1.74
C LEU A 198 -22.06 42.92 2.54
N THR A 199 -23.20 42.26 2.74
CA THR A 199 -23.27 40.90 3.30
C THR A 199 -23.15 39.87 2.18
N PHE A 200 -22.68 38.66 2.49
CA PHE A 200 -22.79 37.56 1.53
C PHE A 200 -24.26 37.25 1.23
N SER A 201 -24.50 36.54 0.13
CA SER A 201 -25.79 36.07 -0.35
C SER A 201 -25.83 34.55 -0.42
N GLU A 202 -27.01 33.97 -0.63
CA GLU A 202 -27.17 32.53 -0.91
C GLU A 202 -26.38 32.07 -2.15
N MET A 203 -26.10 32.98 -3.08
CA MET A 203 -25.27 32.69 -4.25
C MET A 203 -23.79 32.53 -3.85
N ASP A 204 -23.31 33.36 -2.93
CA ASP A 204 -21.95 33.25 -2.41
C ASP A 204 -21.81 31.96 -1.59
N LEU A 205 -22.85 31.56 -0.85
CA LEU A 205 -22.92 30.27 -0.18
C LEU A 205 -22.78 29.11 -1.17
N SER A 206 -23.56 29.11 -2.26
CA SER A 206 -23.48 28.08 -3.32
C SER A 206 -22.08 27.99 -3.94
N LEU A 207 -21.49 29.14 -4.24
CA LEU A 207 -20.16 29.21 -4.81
C LEU A 207 -19.10 28.67 -3.84
N VAL A 208 -19.09 29.14 -2.58
CA VAL A 208 -18.15 28.67 -1.55
C VAL A 208 -18.31 27.17 -1.32
N ASN A 209 -19.55 26.66 -1.34
CA ASN A 209 -19.80 25.23 -1.21
C ASN A 209 -19.24 24.43 -2.38
N SER A 210 -19.43 24.90 -3.61
CA SER A 210 -18.82 24.29 -4.79
C SER A 210 -17.29 24.30 -4.73
N LEU A 211 -16.68 25.39 -4.26
CA LEU A 211 -15.23 25.47 -4.05
C LEU A 211 -14.75 24.50 -2.95
N ALA A 212 -15.50 24.38 -1.86
CA ALA A 212 -15.19 23.48 -0.76
C ALA A 212 -15.23 22.01 -1.21
N GLU A 213 -16.21 21.62 -2.04
CA GLU A 213 -16.28 20.30 -2.65
C GLU A 213 -15.08 20.01 -3.56
N GLN A 214 -14.69 20.97 -4.42
CA GLN A 214 -13.51 20.82 -5.27
C GLN A 214 -12.20 20.76 -4.47
N ALA A 215 -12.10 21.55 -3.40
CA ALA A 215 -10.97 21.53 -2.48
C ALA A 215 -10.86 20.17 -1.77
N ALA A 216 -11.98 19.60 -1.32
CA ALA A 216 -12.01 18.29 -0.68
C ALA A 216 -11.53 17.17 -1.62
N LEU A 217 -12.00 17.19 -2.87
CA LEU A 217 -11.54 16.26 -3.91
C LEU A 217 -10.02 16.40 -4.16
N ALA A 218 -9.51 17.63 -4.25
CA ALA A 218 -8.10 17.90 -4.46
C ALA A 218 -7.23 17.38 -3.31
N ILE A 219 -7.64 17.60 -2.06
CA ILE A 219 -6.95 17.09 -0.86
C ILE A 219 -6.89 15.55 -0.90
N LYS A 220 -8.02 14.88 -1.12
CA LYS A 220 -8.06 13.40 -1.22
C LYS A 220 -7.20 12.87 -2.34
N ASN A 221 -7.22 13.51 -3.51
CA ASN A 221 -6.40 13.10 -4.65
C ASN A 221 -4.90 13.26 -4.36
N SER A 222 -4.51 14.34 -3.67
CA SER A 222 -3.13 14.55 -3.21
C SER A 222 -2.70 13.46 -2.23
N ASP A 223 -3.52 13.16 -1.22
CA ASP A 223 -3.24 12.11 -0.22
C ASP A 223 -3.12 10.73 -0.92
N ALA A 224 -4.04 10.40 -1.82
CA ALA A 224 -4.00 9.14 -2.58
C ALA A 224 -2.78 9.05 -3.52
N MET A 225 -2.38 10.15 -4.16
CA MET A 225 -1.20 10.20 -5.01
C MET A 225 0.09 10.01 -4.20
N ASN A 226 0.20 10.66 -3.04
CA ASN A 226 1.35 10.51 -2.15
C ASN A 226 1.50 9.06 -1.66
N LEU A 227 0.40 8.44 -1.22
CA LEU A 227 0.38 7.03 -0.82
C LEU A 227 0.81 6.09 -1.96
N ARG A 228 0.34 6.35 -3.20
CA ARG A 228 0.75 5.57 -4.38
C ARG A 228 2.23 5.75 -4.70
N LEU A 229 2.75 6.96 -4.58
CA LEU A 229 4.17 7.24 -4.82
C LEU A 229 5.05 6.55 -3.77
N GLU A 230 4.66 6.60 -2.50
CA GLU A 230 5.37 5.90 -1.43
C GLU A 230 5.35 4.39 -1.63
N LYS A 231 4.18 3.80 -1.92
CA LYS A 231 4.06 2.39 -2.24
C LYS A 231 4.91 2.00 -3.45
N SER A 232 4.87 2.78 -4.53
CA SER A 232 5.65 2.53 -5.74
C SER A 232 7.16 2.56 -5.47
N ARG A 233 7.63 3.46 -4.60
CA ARG A 233 9.03 3.47 -4.14
C ARG A 233 9.38 2.21 -3.36
N MET A 234 8.55 1.81 -2.40
CA MET A 234 8.76 0.57 -1.64
C MET A 234 8.77 -0.68 -2.55
N ASP A 235 7.84 -0.77 -3.50
CA ASP A 235 7.78 -1.86 -4.48
C ASP A 235 9.03 -1.88 -5.37
N SER A 236 9.53 -0.69 -5.77
CA SER A 236 10.79 -0.59 -6.52
C SER A 236 12.00 -1.04 -5.69
N ASP A 237 12.09 -0.64 -4.41
CA ASP A 237 13.18 -1.03 -3.52
C ASP A 237 13.17 -2.55 -3.24
N LEU A 238 11.98 -3.14 -3.07
CA LEU A 238 11.82 -4.59 -2.93
C LEU A 238 12.16 -5.34 -4.22
N GLY A 239 11.83 -4.77 -5.38
CA GLY A 239 12.23 -5.31 -6.68
C GLY A 239 13.74 -5.37 -6.85
N LEU A 240 14.46 -4.31 -6.45
CA LEU A 240 15.93 -4.31 -6.43
C LEU A 240 16.49 -5.33 -5.43
N ALA A 241 15.87 -5.46 -4.25
CA ALA A 241 16.28 -6.47 -3.27
C ALA A 241 16.11 -7.89 -3.82
N LYS A 242 15.04 -8.16 -4.58
CA LYS A 242 14.83 -9.43 -5.30
C LYS A 242 15.96 -9.72 -6.27
N GLU A 243 16.31 -8.76 -7.13
CA GLU A 243 17.41 -8.92 -8.09
C GLU A 243 18.73 -9.28 -7.39
N VAL A 244 19.02 -8.63 -6.25
CA VAL A 244 20.19 -8.94 -5.43
C VAL A 244 20.08 -10.34 -4.82
N GLN A 245 18.89 -10.74 -4.33
CA GLN A 245 18.65 -12.07 -3.78
C GLN A 245 18.91 -13.18 -4.81
N GLU A 246 18.46 -12.97 -6.05
CA GLU A 246 18.66 -13.90 -7.16
C GLU A 246 20.15 -14.10 -7.52
N LEU A 247 21.04 -13.15 -7.17
CA LEU A 247 22.50 -13.34 -7.31
C LEU A 247 23.07 -14.35 -6.32
N PHE A 248 22.43 -14.56 -5.17
CA PHE A 248 22.85 -15.56 -4.19
C PHE A 248 22.38 -16.97 -4.57
N LEU A 249 21.28 -17.09 -5.29
CA LEU A 249 20.76 -18.40 -5.70
C LEU A 249 21.56 -18.97 -6.88
N ALA A 250 21.78 -20.29 -6.87
CA ALA A 250 22.53 -20.95 -7.92
C ALA A 250 21.74 -20.98 -9.24
N GLN A 251 22.12 -20.15 -10.22
CA GLN A 251 21.43 -20.08 -11.51
C GLN A 251 21.59 -21.34 -12.39
N LYS A 252 22.65 -22.14 -12.19
CA LYS A 252 22.85 -23.42 -12.91
C LYS A 252 23.58 -24.44 -12.04
N SER A 253 23.14 -25.70 -12.10
CA SER A 253 23.87 -26.81 -11.49
C SER A 253 25.24 -26.96 -12.17
N PRO A 254 26.35 -27.10 -11.41
CA PRO A 254 27.65 -27.31 -12.02
C PRO A 254 27.72 -28.67 -12.74
N GLU A 255 28.35 -28.71 -13.91
CA GLU A 255 28.55 -29.96 -14.65
C GLU A 255 29.36 -30.96 -13.80
N SER A 256 28.76 -32.12 -13.54
CA SER A 256 29.36 -33.24 -12.81
C SER A 256 29.21 -34.53 -13.60
N LYS A 257 30.29 -35.31 -13.73
CA LYS A 257 30.24 -36.58 -14.46
C LYS A 257 29.39 -37.58 -13.67
N GLY A 258 28.33 -38.08 -14.30
CA GLY A 258 27.47 -39.09 -13.71
C GLY A 258 26.35 -38.54 -12.81
N LEU A 259 26.14 -37.22 -12.79
CA LEU A 259 25.07 -36.61 -12.01
C LEU A 259 24.37 -35.54 -12.84
N GLU A 260 23.05 -35.66 -12.97
CA GLU A 260 22.18 -34.59 -13.49
C GLU A 260 21.48 -33.92 -12.31
N ALA A 261 21.35 -32.60 -12.33
CA ALA A 261 20.67 -31.85 -11.30
C ALA A 261 19.88 -30.70 -11.91
N ASP A 262 18.76 -30.35 -11.29
CA ASP A 262 17.97 -29.17 -11.63
C ASP A 262 17.33 -28.63 -10.35
N ALA A 263 17.12 -27.32 -10.31
CA ALA A 263 16.39 -26.67 -9.24
C ALA A 263 15.39 -25.69 -9.82
N GLN A 264 14.24 -25.58 -9.15
CA GLN A 264 13.23 -24.57 -9.42
C GLN A 264 12.92 -23.85 -8.12
N TYR A 265 12.82 -22.53 -8.22
CA TYR A 265 12.44 -21.67 -7.11
C TYR A 265 11.37 -20.69 -7.58
N LEU A 266 10.25 -20.67 -6.88
CA LEU A 266 9.13 -19.78 -7.12
C LEU A 266 8.82 -19.07 -5.79
N PRO A 267 9.27 -17.82 -5.61
CA PRO A 267 8.99 -17.08 -4.40
C PRO A 267 7.51 -16.66 -4.33
N SER A 268 6.95 -16.69 -3.12
CA SER A 268 5.62 -16.17 -2.77
C SER A 268 5.53 -14.66 -2.77
N SER A 269 6.64 -14.01 -2.40
CA SER A 269 6.78 -12.56 -2.21
C SER A 269 7.86 -12.00 -3.12
N GLN A 270 8.09 -10.68 -3.06
CA GLN A 270 9.21 -10.08 -3.81
C GLN A 270 10.56 -10.62 -3.32
N VAL A 271 10.71 -10.87 -2.02
CA VAL A 271 11.89 -11.52 -1.43
C VAL A 271 11.45 -12.67 -0.53
N GLY A 272 12.15 -13.81 -0.59
CA GLY A 272 11.80 -15.05 0.11
C GLY A 272 12.79 -15.46 1.21
N GLY A 273 12.42 -16.45 2.02
CA GLY A 273 13.31 -17.06 3.03
C GLY A 273 14.08 -18.27 2.48
N ASP A 274 13.48 -18.93 1.50
CA ASP A 274 13.97 -20.13 0.86
C ASP A 274 15.26 -19.93 0.06
N PHE A 275 16.16 -20.92 0.12
CA PHE A 275 17.27 -21.00 -0.81
C PHE A 275 17.76 -22.42 -1.06
N TYR A 276 18.44 -22.57 -2.19
CA TYR A 276 19.18 -23.77 -2.52
C TYR A 276 20.54 -23.40 -3.12
N ASP A 277 21.48 -24.34 -3.05
CA ASP A 277 22.79 -24.15 -3.67
C ASP A 277 23.43 -25.49 -4.06
N PHE A 278 24.33 -25.41 -5.03
CA PHE A 278 25.12 -26.53 -5.51
C PHE A 278 26.61 -26.25 -5.32
N TYR A 279 27.35 -27.27 -4.90
CA TYR A 279 28.77 -27.17 -4.58
C TYR A 279 29.57 -28.23 -5.32
N LYS A 280 30.43 -27.82 -6.26
CA LYS A 280 31.39 -28.74 -6.87
C LYS A 280 32.64 -28.85 -6.00
N LEU A 281 32.70 -29.87 -5.15
CA LEU A 281 33.78 -30.06 -4.16
C LEU A 281 35.02 -30.72 -4.78
N SER A 282 34.81 -31.63 -5.72
CA SER A 282 35.86 -32.29 -6.50
C SER A 282 35.28 -32.82 -7.82
N PRO A 283 36.07 -33.44 -8.71
CA PRO A 283 35.54 -34.11 -9.89
C PRO A 283 34.54 -35.25 -9.61
N THR A 284 34.55 -35.81 -8.39
CA THR A 284 33.70 -36.94 -7.99
C THR A 284 32.75 -36.60 -6.84
N LYS A 285 32.93 -35.45 -6.18
CA LYS A 285 32.12 -35.03 -5.03
C LYS A 285 31.31 -33.79 -5.33
N PHE A 286 30.01 -33.90 -5.10
CA PHE A 286 29.02 -32.87 -5.38
C PHE A 286 28.17 -32.62 -4.13
N GLY A 287 28.18 -31.39 -3.62
CA GLY A 287 27.33 -30.95 -2.54
C GLY A 287 26.05 -30.31 -3.07
N VAL A 288 24.95 -30.48 -2.34
CA VAL A 288 23.66 -29.85 -2.60
C VAL A 288 23.02 -29.50 -1.27
N CYS A 289 22.40 -28.33 -1.19
CA CYS A 289 21.59 -27.96 -0.05
C CYS A 289 20.27 -27.33 -0.47
N ILE A 290 19.32 -27.42 0.45
CA ILE A 290 18.09 -26.65 0.48
C ILE A 290 17.91 -26.14 1.91
N ALA A 291 17.32 -24.97 2.05
CA ALA A 291 16.97 -24.41 3.34
C ALA A 291 15.78 -23.47 3.21
N ASP A 292 15.07 -23.36 4.32
CA ASP A 292 13.98 -22.42 4.55
C ASP A 292 14.23 -21.64 5.84
N VAL A 293 13.96 -20.35 5.80
CA VAL A 293 14.09 -19.43 6.93
C VAL A 293 12.70 -19.10 7.44
N SER A 294 12.41 -19.46 8.70
CA SER A 294 11.11 -19.16 9.30
C SER A 294 10.84 -17.65 9.32
N GLY A 295 9.64 -17.25 8.95
CA GLY A 295 9.25 -15.85 8.78
C GLY A 295 9.19 -15.49 7.29
N LYS A 296 8.87 -14.23 6.97
CA LYS A 296 8.67 -13.78 5.58
C LYS A 296 9.25 -12.40 5.33
N GLY A 297 9.46 -12.07 4.06
CA GLY A 297 9.92 -10.75 3.61
C GLY A 297 11.39 -10.47 3.92
N VAL A 298 11.72 -9.18 4.11
CA VAL A 298 13.10 -8.68 4.18
C VAL A 298 13.95 -9.33 5.29
N PRO A 299 13.45 -9.54 6.54
CA PRO A 299 14.27 -10.18 7.58
C PRO A 299 14.69 -11.61 7.21
N ALA A 300 13.77 -12.40 6.66
CA ALA A 300 14.04 -13.78 6.23
C ALA A 300 15.07 -13.80 5.09
N SER A 301 14.92 -12.91 4.09
CA SER A 301 15.86 -12.83 2.95
C SER A 301 17.28 -12.42 3.34
N LEU A 302 17.44 -11.56 4.35
CA LEU A 302 18.77 -11.18 4.85
C LEU A 302 19.44 -12.33 5.60
N LEU A 303 18.68 -13.05 6.42
CA LEU A 303 19.18 -14.21 7.14
C LEU A 303 19.52 -15.36 6.17
N MET A 304 18.69 -15.56 5.14
CA MET A 304 18.97 -16.44 4.02
C MET A 304 20.34 -16.14 3.40
N ALA A 305 20.59 -14.88 2.99
CA ALA A 305 21.84 -14.48 2.34
C ALA A 305 23.06 -14.71 3.25
N LEU A 306 22.93 -14.41 4.55
CA LEU A 306 23.98 -14.67 5.54
C LEU A 306 24.25 -16.17 5.69
N CYS A 307 23.20 -16.98 5.79
CA CYS A 307 23.30 -18.43 5.91
C CYS A 307 23.96 -19.04 4.68
N GLN A 308 23.51 -18.68 3.47
CA GLN A 308 24.06 -19.14 2.20
C GLN A 308 25.56 -18.79 2.08
N THR A 309 25.94 -17.56 2.44
CA THR A 309 27.34 -17.10 2.31
C THR A 309 28.26 -17.89 3.23
N ASN A 310 27.83 -18.09 4.49
CA ASN A 310 28.59 -18.87 5.48
C ASN A 310 28.63 -20.36 5.12
N LEU A 311 27.51 -20.92 4.64
CA LEU A 311 27.44 -22.31 4.20
C LEU A 311 28.44 -22.58 3.07
N ARG A 312 28.47 -21.72 2.04
CA ARG A 312 29.43 -21.83 0.93
C ARG A 312 30.88 -21.75 1.40
N HIS A 313 31.17 -20.97 2.45
CA HIS A 313 32.50 -20.92 3.06
C HIS A 313 32.88 -22.24 3.75
N TYR A 314 31.96 -22.85 4.50
CA TYR A 314 32.23 -24.05 5.29
C TYR A 314 32.25 -25.34 4.48
N VAL A 315 31.34 -25.48 3.51
CA VAL A 315 31.22 -26.67 2.65
C VAL A 315 32.52 -26.95 1.89
N ASN A 316 33.27 -25.92 1.50
CA ASN A 316 34.55 -26.09 0.79
C ASN A 316 35.71 -26.58 1.68
N LYS A 317 35.55 -26.58 3.02
CA LYS A 317 36.63 -26.86 3.98
C LYS A 317 36.54 -28.23 4.65
N THR A 318 35.38 -28.88 4.63
CA THR A 318 35.17 -30.18 5.30
C THR A 318 34.32 -31.09 4.43
N ARG A 319 34.37 -32.39 4.71
CA ARG A 319 33.65 -33.43 3.96
C ARG A 319 32.41 -33.97 4.69
N SER A 320 32.19 -33.56 5.94
CA SER A 320 31.07 -34.00 6.78
C SER A 320 29.97 -32.91 6.80
N PRO A 321 28.77 -33.19 6.25
CA PRO A 321 27.62 -32.30 6.33
C PRO A 321 27.29 -31.86 7.77
N ALA A 322 27.25 -32.77 8.73
CA ALA A 322 26.96 -32.45 10.12
C ALA A 322 27.99 -31.46 10.69
N THR A 323 29.28 -31.66 10.40
CA THR A 323 30.33 -30.72 10.84
C THR A 323 30.18 -29.33 10.22
N VAL A 324 29.70 -29.25 8.97
CA VAL A 324 29.36 -27.95 8.33
C VAL A 324 28.24 -27.28 9.12
N LEU A 325 27.15 -28.00 9.40
CA LEU A 325 25.97 -27.44 10.07
C LEU A 325 26.25 -27.03 11.51
N LYS A 326 27.09 -27.76 12.25
CA LYS A 326 27.55 -27.36 13.60
C LYS A 326 28.27 -26.01 13.58
N LYS A 327 29.21 -25.83 12.65
CA LYS A 327 29.93 -24.56 12.48
C LYS A 327 29.00 -23.43 12.06
N LEU A 328 28.07 -23.73 11.16
CA LEU A 328 27.08 -22.77 10.70
C LEU A 328 26.16 -22.33 11.85
N ASN A 329 25.66 -23.26 12.66
CA ASN A 329 24.82 -22.97 13.81
C ASN A 329 25.55 -22.08 14.83
N LEU A 330 26.79 -22.42 15.17
CA LEU A 330 27.61 -21.66 16.12
C LEU A 330 27.77 -20.19 15.72
N ASP A 331 27.91 -19.92 14.42
CA ASP A 331 28.06 -18.56 13.90
C ASP A 331 26.73 -17.80 13.78
N LEU A 332 25.64 -18.51 13.49
CA LEU A 332 24.33 -17.93 13.22
C LEU A 332 23.48 -17.77 14.48
N GLU A 333 23.62 -18.64 15.50
CA GLU A 333 22.81 -18.63 16.73
C GLU A 333 22.74 -17.23 17.36
N LYS A 334 23.89 -16.54 17.45
CA LYS A 334 23.97 -15.20 18.06
C LYS A 334 23.46 -14.07 17.16
N ARG A 335 23.13 -14.37 15.90
CA ARG A 335 22.70 -13.41 14.86
C ARG A 335 21.23 -13.60 14.47
N ILE A 336 20.70 -14.79 14.72
CA ILE A 336 19.29 -15.13 14.53
C ILE A 336 18.49 -14.51 15.69
N ARG A 337 17.33 -13.93 15.39
CA ARG A 337 16.39 -13.45 16.42
C ARG A 337 15.74 -14.64 17.10
N GLU A 338 15.36 -14.51 18.38
CA GLU A 338 14.78 -15.61 19.18
C GLU A 338 13.51 -16.24 18.56
N ASP A 339 12.78 -15.50 17.73
CA ASP A 339 11.56 -15.92 17.05
C ASP A 339 11.78 -16.50 15.65
N MET A 340 13.04 -16.64 15.22
CA MET A 340 13.41 -17.16 13.90
C MET A 340 14.32 -18.37 14.02
N PHE A 341 14.28 -19.23 13.02
CA PHE A 341 15.16 -20.37 12.83
C PHE A 341 15.33 -20.66 11.34
N ILE A 342 16.32 -21.49 11.00
CA ILE A 342 16.56 -21.92 9.62
C ILE A 342 16.53 -23.44 9.59
N THR A 343 15.63 -23.99 8.78
CA THR A 343 15.66 -25.42 8.46
C THR A 343 16.61 -25.64 7.30
N LEU A 344 17.47 -26.67 7.36
CA LEU A 344 18.45 -26.93 6.30
C LEU A 344 18.69 -28.42 6.09
N PHE A 345 18.74 -28.87 4.84
CA PHE A 345 19.20 -30.20 4.45
C PHE A 345 20.44 -30.09 3.57
N LEU A 346 21.54 -30.73 3.95
CA LEU A 346 22.81 -30.71 3.21
C LEU A 346 23.24 -32.14 2.87
N ALA A 347 23.48 -32.41 1.59
CA ALA A 347 23.99 -33.68 1.11
C ALA A 347 25.30 -33.50 0.32
N ILE A 348 26.20 -34.46 0.44
CA ILE A 348 27.42 -34.60 -0.35
C ILE A 348 27.38 -35.98 -1.02
N ILE A 349 27.28 -35.96 -2.34
CA ILE A 349 27.22 -37.12 -3.22
C ILE A 349 28.63 -37.42 -3.73
N ASP A 350 29.07 -38.66 -3.57
CA ASP A 350 30.33 -39.17 -4.09
C ASP A 350 30.05 -40.17 -5.23
N THR A 351 30.30 -39.76 -6.47
CA THR A 351 30.05 -40.58 -7.67
C THR A 351 31.08 -41.68 -7.88
N GLN A 352 32.20 -41.65 -7.16
CA GLN A 352 33.22 -42.70 -7.20
C GLN A 352 32.83 -43.88 -6.30
N THR A 353 32.29 -43.59 -5.12
CA THR A 353 31.83 -44.62 -4.18
C THR A 353 30.33 -44.95 -4.31
N ASN A 354 29.60 -44.17 -5.11
CA ASN A 354 28.14 -44.24 -5.26
C ASN A 354 27.42 -44.13 -3.90
N THR A 355 27.85 -43.17 -3.09
CA THR A 355 27.24 -42.89 -1.78
C THR A 355 26.79 -41.44 -1.69
N ALA A 356 25.75 -41.18 -0.93
CA ALA A 356 25.37 -39.86 -0.49
C ALA A 356 25.50 -39.79 1.03
N THR A 357 26.25 -38.81 1.52
CA THR A 357 26.32 -38.47 2.95
C THR A 357 25.47 -37.22 3.17
N TYR A 358 24.54 -37.22 4.12
CA TYR A 358 23.69 -36.06 4.39
C TYR A 358 23.53 -35.80 5.89
N ALA A 359 23.17 -34.56 6.22
CA ALA A 359 22.73 -34.14 7.54
C ALA A 359 21.51 -33.22 7.41
N ARG A 360 20.61 -33.29 8.39
CA ARG A 360 19.31 -32.60 8.40
C ARG A 360 19.18 -31.74 9.65
N ALA A 361 19.16 -30.43 9.50
CA ALA A 361 18.86 -29.47 10.57
C ALA A 361 17.38 -29.07 10.47
N GLY A 362 16.46 -29.92 10.95
CA GLY A 362 15.02 -29.63 11.02
C GLY A 362 14.21 -29.73 9.71
N HIS A 363 14.83 -29.52 8.54
CA HIS A 363 14.15 -29.40 7.23
C HIS A 363 13.33 -30.61 6.80
N GLU A 364 12.43 -30.49 5.83
CA GLU A 364 11.68 -31.62 5.27
C GLU A 364 12.61 -32.76 4.82
N PRO A 365 12.30 -34.03 5.15
CA PRO A 365 13.10 -35.16 4.70
C PRO A 365 13.09 -35.26 3.17
N ALA A 366 14.28 -35.30 2.57
CA ALA A 366 14.42 -35.54 1.14
C ALA A 366 13.84 -36.92 0.74
N LEU A 367 13.30 -37.02 -0.48
CA LEU A 367 12.80 -38.28 -1.04
C LEU A 367 13.88 -38.92 -1.91
N LEU A 368 14.17 -40.20 -1.67
CA LEU A 368 15.05 -41.01 -2.48
C LEU A 368 14.23 -42.08 -3.21
N ALA A 369 14.09 -41.94 -4.52
CA ALA A 369 13.46 -42.93 -5.38
C ALA A 369 14.50 -43.88 -5.99
N LYS A 370 14.23 -45.18 -5.89
CA LYS A 370 15.05 -46.26 -6.43
C LYS A 370 14.18 -47.14 -7.32
N GLN A 371 14.70 -47.52 -8.48
CA GLN A 371 14.10 -48.53 -9.34
C GLN A 371 14.68 -49.89 -8.97
N GLY A 372 13.83 -50.82 -8.54
CA GLY A 372 14.20 -52.20 -8.22
C GLY A 372 14.34 -53.08 -9.47
N GLU A 373 14.67 -54.35 -9.25
CA GLU A 373 14.90 -55.33 -10.34
C GLU A 373 13.62 -55.66 -11.15
N ASP A 374 12.44 -55.57 -10.52
CA ASP A 374 11.13 -55.86 -11.15
C ASP A 374 10.43 -54.60 -11.71
N ASP A 375 11.18 -53.52 -12.00
CA ASP A 375 10.65 -52.19 -12.31
C ASP A 375 9.78 -51.56 -11.20
N GLU A 376 9.70 -52.18 -10.02
CA GLU A 376 9.03 -51.61 -8.86
C GLU A 376 9.82 -50.42 -8.31
N ILE A 377 9.12 -49.30 -8.08
CA ILE A 377 9.74 -48.07 -7.60
C ILE A 377 9.51 -47.96 -6.10
N SER A 378 10.60 -47.98 -5.35
CA SER A 378 10.60 -47.71 -3.92
C SER A 378 10.98 -46.25 -3.66
N ILE A 379 10.27 -45.60 -2.73
CA ILE A 379 10.58 -44.24 -2.27
C ILE A 379 10.89 -44.30 -0.79
N GLU A 380 12.11 -43.91 -0.45
CA GLU A 380 12.61 -43.82 0.92
C GLU A 380 12.67 -42.35 1.35
N LYS A 381 12.21 -42.04 2.56
CA LYS A 381 12.35 -40.71 3.15
C LYS A 381 13.64 -40.64 3.95
N LEU A 382 14.48 -39.67 3.64
CA LEU A 382 15.79 -39.49 4.25
C LEU A 382 15.68 -38.77 5.59
N HIS A 383 15.15 -39.47 6.59
CA HIS A 383 15.03 -38.96 7.95
C HIS A 383 16.41 -38.86 8.62
N GLY A 384 16.63 -37.77 9.34
CA GLY A 384 17.79 -37.55 10.21
C GLY A 384 17.36 -36.98 11.54
N ASN A 385 18.15 -37.21 12.58
CA ASN A 385 18.11 -36.40 13.78
C ASN A 385 18.69 -35.01 13.48
N GLY A 386 18.28 -34.01 14.26
CA GLY A 386 18.76 -32.64 14.14
C GLY A 386 17.64 -31.61 14.21
N MET A 387 17.90 -30.55 14.96
CA MET A 387 16.99 -29.42 15.15
C MET A 387 17.29 -28.31 14.12
N ALA A 388 16.38 -27.35 13.95
CA ALA A 388 16.63 -26.21 13.07
C ALA A 388 17.76 -25.32 13.64
N LEU A 389 18.51 -24.66 12.75
CA LEU A 389 19.58 -23.74 13.12
C LEU A 389 19.01 -22.54 13.89
N GLY A 390 19.65 -22.15 14.98
CA GLY A 390 19.21 -21.07 15.85
C GLY A 390 18.03 -21.40 16.77
N MET A 391 17.43 -22.59 16.67
CA MET A 391 16.26 -22.97 17.48
C MET A 391 16.63 -23.39 18.91
N VAL A 392 17.83 -23.94 19.09
CA VAL A 392 18.34 -24.40 20.40
C VAL A 392 19.80 -23.98 20.59
N PRO A 393 20.30 -23.91 21.84
CA PRO A 393 21.69 -23.61 22.11
C PRO A 393 22.65 -24.57 21.38
N ALA A 394 23.82 -24.08 20.96
CA ALA A 394 24.78 -24.84 20.17
C ALA A 394 25.10 -26.24 20.72
N ASP A 395 25.24 -26.41 22.03
CA ASP A 395 25.57 -27.70 22.64
C ASP A 395 24.50 -28.77 22.35
N PHE A 396 23.22 -28.41 22.44
CA PHE A 396 22.11 -29.33 22.13
C PHE A 396 22.00 -29.61 20.63
N PHE A 397 22.24 -28.59 19.79
CA PHE A 397 22.29 -28.78 18.34
C PHE A 397 23.39 -29.79 17.96
N ASP A 398 24.57 -29.64 18.54
CA ASP A 398 25.74 -30.48 18.26
C ASP A 398 25.55 -31.94 18.65
N GLU A 399 24.79 -32.23 19.71
CA GLU A 399 24.46 -33.59 20.14
C GLU A 399 23.46 -34.29 19.23
N THR A 400 22.59 -33.54 18.56
CA THR A 400 21.48 -34.11 17.76
C THR A 400 21.81 -34.25 16.28
N ILE A 401 22.66 -33.40 15.73
CA ILE A 401 23.00 -33.43 14.31
C ILE A 401 24.00 -34.55 13.98
N GLU A 402 23.66 -35.38 12.98
CA GLU A 402 24.45 -36.55 12.59
C GLU A 402 24.63 -36.65 11.07
N ASP A 403 25.72 -37.30 10.65
CA ASP A 403 25.91 -37.70 9.26
C ASP A 403 25.27 -39.07 9.03
N LYS A 404 24.44 -39.16 8.00
CA LYS A 404 23.92 -40.44 7.49
C LYS A 404 24.49 -40.74 6.12
N VAL A 405 24.95 -41.96 5.92
CA VAL A 405 25.49 -42.44 4.66
C VAL A 405 24.52 -43.45 4.06
N ILE A 406 24.14 -43.23 2.81
CA ILE A 406 23.24 -44.10 2.05
C ILE A 406 23.83 -44.43 0.68
N PRO A 407 23.48 -45.59 0.09
CA PRO A 407 23.77 -45.88 -1.31
C PRO A 407 23.05 -44.87 -2.22
N PHE A 408 23.75 -44.37 -3.23
CA PHE A 408 23.20 -43.50 -4.27
C PHE A 408 23.69 -43.98 -5.65
N GLU A 409 23.02 -45.02 -6.12
CA GLU A 409 23.41 -45.79 -7.29
C GLU A 409 22.83 -45.21 -8.58
N LYS A 410 23.33 -45.68 -9.73
CA LYS A 410 22.83 -45.24 -11.04
C LYS A 410 21.33 -45.52 -11.17
N GLY A 411 20.59 -44.55 -11.73
CA GLY A 411 19.14 -44.57 -11.81
C GLY A 411 18.42 -44.02 -10.57
N ASN A 412 19.12 -43.85 -9.43
CA ASN A 412 18.50 -43.26 -8.23
C ASN A 412 18.24 -41.77 -8.43
N VAL A 413 17.11 -41.30 -7.88
CA VAL A 413 16.68 -39.90 -7.93
C VAL A 413 16.46 -39.41 -6.50
N MET A 414 17.09 -38.29 -6.14
CA MET A 414 16.89 -37.60 -4.87
C MET A 414 16.15 -36.29 -5.12
N VAL A 415 15.05 -36.06 -4.41
CA VAL A 415 14.25 -34.83 -4.48
C VAL A 415 14.23 -34.17 -3.11
N LEU A 416 14.70 -32.94 -3.06
CA LEU A 416 14.62 -32.05 -1.91
C LEU A 416 13.57 -30.97 -2.23
N PHE A 417 12.80 -30.56 -1.24
CA PHE A 417 11.70 -29.63 -1.42
C PHE A 417 11.40 -28.92 -0.12
N THR A 418 10.87 -27.70 -0.21
CA THR A 418 10.34 -26.94 0.93
C THR A 418 8.86 -27.24 1.14
N ASP A 419 8.35 -26.88 2.32
CA ASP A 419 6.96 -27.09 2.72
C ASP A 419 5.95 -26.45 1.75
N GLY A 420 6.30 -25.37 1.06
CA GLY A 420 5.49 -24.76 0.00
C GLY A 420 5.05 -25.73 -1.11
N VAL A 421 5.77 -26.84 -1.32
CA VAL A 421 5.33 -27.93 -2.23
C VAL A 421 4.21 -28.76 -1.62
N THR A 422 4.32 -29.10 -0.34
CA THR A 422 3.37 -30.01 0.33
C THR A 422 2.15 -29.28 0.86
N GLU A 423 2.30 -28.05 1.31
CA GLU A 423 1.25 -27.21 1.88
C GLU A 423 0.44 -26.45 0.82
N ALA A 424 0.76 -26.62 -0.47
CA ALA A 424 -0.05 -26.05 -1.55
C ALA A 424 -1.51 -26.53 -1.46
N GLU A 425 -2.44 -25.61 -1.19
CA GLU A 425 -3.87 -25.91 -0.98
C GLU A 425 -4.71 -25.77 -2.26
N ASN A 426 -5.72 -26.63 -2.39
CA ASN A 426 -6.77 -26.50 -3.41
C ASN A 426 -7.95 -25.61 -2.92
N GLU A 427 -9.01 -25.48 -3.72
CA GLU A 427 -10.21 -24.71 -3.36
C GLU A 427 -10.90 -25.20 -2.06
N GLU A 428 -10.77 -26.49 -1.75
CA GLU A 428 -11.34 -27.14 -0.57
C GLU A 428 -10.43 -27.06 0.67
N ARG A 429 -9.27 -26.37 0.58
CA ARG A 429 -8.21 -26.32 1.60
C ARG A 429 -7.58 -27.68 1.91
N GLU A 430 -7.57 -28.58 0.93
CA GLU A 430 -6.77 -29.80 1.04
C GLU A 430 -5.36 -29.53 0.52
N GLU A 431 -4.37 -29.70 1.39
CA GLU A 431 -2.95 -29.68 1.05
C GLU A 431 -2.61 -30.72 -0.03
N PHE A 432 -1.67 -30.40 -0.92
CA PHE A 432 -1.15 -31.31 -1.93
C PHE A 432 -0.56 -32.57 -1.27
N GLY A 433 0.21 -32.38 -0.20
CA GLY A 433 0.68 -33.41 0.69
C GLY A 433 1.77 -34.32 0.10
N GLN A 434 2.55 -34.93 1.00
CA GLN A 434 3.68 -35.80 0.62
C GLN A 434 3.27 -37.05 -0.17
N ALA A 435 2.05 -37.57 0.05
CA ALA A 435 1.58 -38.77 -0.65
C ALA A 435 1.42 -38.53 -2.16
N ARG A 436 0.89 -37.37 -2.56
CA ARG A 436 0.76 -37.00 -3.98
C ARG A 436 2.13 -36.75 -4.60
N LEU A 437 3.03 -36.07 -3.89
CA LEU A 437 4.41 -35.87 -4.33
C LEU A 437 5.14 -37.19 -4.60
N CYS A 438 5.06 -38.16 -3.66
CA CYS A 438 5.66 -39.49 -3.85
C CYS A 438 5.06 -40.20 -5.08
N LYS A 439 3.75 -40.11 -5.28
CA LYS A 439 3.08 -40.71 -6.46
C LYS A 439 3.58 -40.08 -7.77
N ARG A 440 3.77 -38.76 -7.82
CA ARG A 440 4.32 -38.07 -8.99
C ARG A 440 5.76 -38.49 -9.25
N LEU A 441 6.60 -38.55 -8.22
CA LEU A 441 7.99 -39.01 -8.31
C LEU A 441 8.08 -40.45 -8.85
N ALA A 442 7.28 -41.37 -8.30
CA ALA A 442 7.24 -42.76 -8.78
C ALA A 442 6.85 -42.82 -10.27
N SER A 443 5.78 -42.14 -10.68
CA SER A 443 5.33 -42.18 -12.09
C SER A 443 6.30 -41.55 -13.11
N ARG A 444 7.32 -40.81 -12.65
CA ARG A 444 8.18 -39.96 -13.49
C ARG A 444 9.68 -40.13 -13.22
N ILE A 445 10.11 -41.19 -12.52
CA ILE A 445 11.52 -41.43 -12.15
C ILE A 445 12.48 -41.44 -13.35
N LEU A 446 12.00 -41.87 -14.51
CA LEU A 446 12.79 -41.95 -15.74
C LEU A 446 13.03 -40.59 -16.40
N LEU A 447 12.25 -39.55 -16.06
CA LEU A 447 12.45 -38.20 -16.59
C LEU A 447 13.80 -37.61 -16.17
N LYS A 448 14.24 -36.58 -16.89
CA LYS A 448 15.35 -35.74 -16.46
C LYS A 448 14.92 -34.82 -15.31
N PRO A 449 15.83 -34.42 -14.40
CA PRO A 449 15.50 -33.54 -13.27
C PRO A 449 14.71 -32.28 -13.67
N ASN A 450 15.12 -31.59 -14.74
CA ASN A 450 14.42 -30.39 -15.23
C ASN A 450 12.99 -30.67 -15.68
N GLU A 451 12.78 -31.76 -16.43
CA GLU A 451 11.45 -32.14 -16.90
C GLU A 451 10.54 -32.57 -15.73
N PHE A 452 11.11 -33.27 -14.73
CA PHE A 452 10.40 -33.62 -13.52
C PHE A 452 9.96 -32.38 -12.75
N ASN A 453 10.89 -31.46 -12.44
CA ASN A 453 10.60 -30.25 -11.69
C ASN A 453 9.56 -29.38 -12.40
N ARG A 454 9.71 -29.16 -13.71
CA ARG A 454 8.76 -28.36 -14.50
C ARG A 454 7.35 -28.96 -14.50
N ARG A 455 7.23 -30.29 -14.62
CA ARG A 455 5.92 -30.96 -14.55
C ARG A 455 5.33 -30.95 -13.14
N LEU A 456 6.17 -31.05 -12.10
CA LEU A 456 5.70 -30.94 -10.73
C LEU A 456 5.15 -29.53 -10.43
N LEU A 457 5.84 -28.48 -10.89
CA LEU A 457 5.31 -27.11 -10.80
C LEU A 457 3.97 -26.95 -11.52
N SER A 458 3.84 -27.49 -12.74
CA SER A 458 2.56 -27.48 -13.47
C SER A 458 1.46 -28.20 -12.71
N ASP A 459 1.77 -29.35 -12.07
CA ASP A 459 0.79 -30.08 -11.26
C ASP A 459 0.36 -29.25 -10.03
N LEU A 460 1.29 -28.49 -9.40
CA LEU A 460 0.99 -27.62 -8.27
C LEU A 460 0.15 -26.42 -8.69
N ASP A 461 0.44 -25.82 -9.85
CA ASP A 461 -0.34 -24.72 -10.42
C ASP A 461 -1.77 -25.16 -10.78
N GLU A 462 -1.94 -26.36 -11.34
CA GLU A 462 -3.27 -26.91 -11.65
C GLU A 462 -4.05 -27.31 -10.39
N TYR A 463 -3.34 -27.72 -9.33
CA TYR A 463 -3.97 -28.15 -8.08
C TYR A 463 -4.40 -26.98 -7.20
N SER A 464 -3.60 -25.92 -7.18
CA SER A 464 -3.82 -24.77 -6.29
C SER A 464 -4.80 -23.77 -6.87
N SER A 465 -5.62 -23.18 -6.00
CA SER A 465 -6.57 -22.15 -6.44
C SER A 465 -5.90 -20.78 -6.53
N ALA A 466 -6.36 -19.93 -7.46
CA ALA A 466 -5.82 -18.57 -7.66
C ALA A 466 -6.08 -17.60 -6.48
N SER A 467 -6.78 -18.04 -5.44
CA SER A 467 -7.28 -17.17 -4.37
C SER A 467 -6.43 -17.18 -3.09
N TYR A 468 -5.38 -18.01 -2.99
CA TYR A 468 -4.56 -18.15 -1.79
C TYR A 468 -3.12 -17.67 -1.99
N GLU A 469 -2.59 -17.01 -0.95
CA GLU A 469 -1.15 -16.72 -0.85
C GLU A 469 -0.40 -18.03 -0.63
N ARG A 470 0.40 -18.43 -1.62
CA ARG A 470 1.29 -19.59 -1.51
C ARG A 470 2.52 -19.24 -0.68
N ASP A 471 3.17 -20.23 -0.08
CA ASP A 471 4.53 -20.04 0.44
C ASP A 471 5.59 -20.12 -0.66
N ASP A 472 6.85 -19.85 -0.32
CA ASP A 472 7.98 -20.04 -1.22
C ASP A 472 8.07 -21.52 -1.63
N VAL A 473 8.18 -21.78 -2.94
CA VAL A 473 8.28 -23.15 -3.47
C VAL A 473 9.68 -23.38 -4.00
N THR A 474 10.44 -24.22 -3.32
CA THR A 474 11.75 -24.67 -3.77
C THR A 474 11.75 -26.16 -4.02
N ILE A 475 12.24 -26.58 -5.19
CA ILE A 475 12.40 -27.99 -5.57
C ILE A 475 13.81 -28.18 -6.11
N VAL A 476 14.55 -29.14 -5.56
CA VAL A 476 15.89 -29.52 -6.04
C VAL A 476 15.91 -31.01 -6.32
N THR A 477 16.20 -31.40 -7.55
CA THR A 477 16.20 -32.79 -7.98
C THR A 477 17.58 -33.19 -8.49
N LEU A 478 18.09 -34.33 -8.03
CA LEU A 478 19.35 -34.92 -8.47
C LEU A 478 19.10 -36.33 -8.98
N LYS A 479 19.74 -36.70 -10.09
CA LYS A 479 19.65 -38.04 -10.70
C LYS A 479 21.04 -38.57 -11.00
N ARG A 480 21.32 -39.80 -10.54
CA ARG A 480 22.57 -40.50 -10.85
C ARG A 480 22.44 -41.19 -12.22
N VAL A 481 23.38 -40.92 -13.12
CA VAL A 481 23.46 -41.48 -14.50
C VAL A 481 24.66 -42.41 -14.74
#